data_AF-A0A699TNN2-F1
#
_entry.id   AF-A0A699TNN2-F1
#
_cell.length_a   1.000
_cell.length_b   1.000
_cell.length_c   1.000
_cell.angle_alpha   90.00
_cell.angle_beta   90.00
_cell.angle_gamma   90.00
#
_symmetry.space_group_name_H-M   'P 1'
#
loop_
_entity.id
_entity.type
_entity.pdbx_description
1 polymer ?
#
loop_
_entity_poly.entity_id
_entity_poly.type
_entity_poly.pdbx_seq_one_letter_code
_entity_poly.pdbx_strand_id
1 'polypeptide(L)' 'MTDKYCPRGEIKKLKVELWNLKDFPEESDKIERYISGLPDMIHGSVMASKPKTMQDVIELTTELMDKKISTFAERQAEN' A
#
# COMPACT_ATOMS: atom_id res chain seq x y z
N MET A 1 -0.18 -25.37 -29.98
CA MET A 1 0.22 -24.04 -29.47
C MET A 1 -0.81 -23.61 -28.43
N THR A 2 -0.52 -23.78 -27.14
CA THR A 2 -1.36 -23.26 -26.04
C THR A 2 -0.55 -22.20 -25.33
N ASP A 3 -0.92 -20.94 -25.56
CA ASP A 3 -0.44 -19.79 -24.79
C ASP A 3 -1.04 -19.92 -23.37
N LYS A 4 -0.24 -20.34 -22.38
CA LYS A 4 -0.71 -20.55 -21.00
C LYS A 4 -0.79 -19.21 -20.28
N TYR A 5 -1.96 -18.58 -20.33
CA TYR A 5 -2.24 -17.36 -19.57
C TYR A 5 -2.13 -17.63 -18.06
N CYS A 6 -1.24 -16.91 -17.36
CA CYS A 6 -1.10 -16.95 -15.91
C CYS A 6 -2.21 -16.08 -15.27
N PRO A 7 -3.06 -16.61 -14.37
CA PRO A 7 -4.13 -15.84 -13.75
C PRO A 7 -3.58 -14.63 -12.98
N ARG A 8 -4.26 -13.48 -13.08
CA ARG A 8 -3.93 -12.25 -12.32
C ARG A 8 -3.90 -12.46 -10.78
N GLY A 9 -4.46 -13.56 -10.28
CA GLY A 9 -4.33 -14.01 -8.88
C GLY A 9 -2.95 -14.58 -8.53
N GLU A 10 -2.24 -15.22 -9.47
CA GLU A 10 -0.92 -15.80 -9.24
C GLU A 10 0.20 -14.74 -9.28
N ILE A 11 0.02 -13.68 -10.07
CA ILE A 11 0.94 -12.52 -10.10
C ILE A 11 0.86 -11.67 -8.82
N LYS A 12 -0.31 -11.59 -8.16
CA LYS A 12 -0.45 -11.00 -6.81
C LYS A 12 0.20 -11.89 -5.74
N LYS A 13 0.15 -13.20 -5.92
CA LYS A 13 0.73 -14.21 -5.02
C LYS A 13 2.26 -14.16 -5.00
N LEU A 14 2.90 -14.01 -6.17
CA LEU A 14 4.36 -13.84 -6.25
C LEU A 14 4.85 -12.46 -5.74
N LYS A 15 4.00 -11.43 -5.81
CA LYS A 15 4.33 -10.08 -5.30
C LYS A 15 4.31 -10.02 -3.76
N VAL A 16 3.49 -10.87 -3.15
CA VAL A 16 3.49 -11.19 -1.71
C VAL A 16 4.75 -11.98 -1.35
N GLU A 17 5.13 -13.00 -2.12
CA GLU A 17 6.35 -13.79 -1.86
C GLU A 17 7.65 -12.98 -1.97
N LEU A 18 7.70 -11.94 -2.80
CA LEU A 18 8.86 -11.05 -2.95
C LEU A 18 8.99 -10.00 -1.83
N TRP A 19 7.91 -9.72 -1.07
CA TRP A 19 8.01 -8.96 0.19
C TRP A 19 8.59 -9.83 1.32
N ASN A 20 8.58 -11.17 1.16
CA ASN A 20 9.01 -12.14 2.17
C ASN A 20 10.51 -12.48 2.15
N LEU A 21 11.31 -11.88 1.27
CA LEU A 21 12.78 -11.99 1.31
C LEU A 21 13.44 -10.94 2.23
N LYS A 22 12.65 -10.19 3.00
CA LYS A 22 13.09 -9.03 3.77
C LYS A 22 13.75 -9.44 5.09
N ASP A 23 14.92 -8.85 5.37
CA ASP A 23 15.88 -9.21 6.42
C ASP A 23 15.41 -9.10 7.90
N PHE A 24 14.15 -8.74 8.18
CA PHE A 24 13.57 -8.66 9.55
C PHE A 24 12.07 -9.03 9.57
N PRO A 25 11.71 -10.29 9.94
CA PRO A 25 10.34 -10.81 9.82
C PRO A 25 9.32 -10.15 10.77
N GLU A 26 9.77 -9.55 11.88
CA GLU A 26 8.84 -9.03 12.90
C GLU A 26 8.27 -7.63 12.56
N GLU A 27 9.00 -6.83 11.80
CA GLU A 27 8.55 -5.51 11.33
C GLU A 27 7.66 -5.65 10.09
N SER A 28 7.98 -6.58 9.18
CA SER A 28 7.16 -6.81 7.98
C SER A 28 5.73 -7.23 8.32
N ASP A 29 5.56 -8.10 9.30
CA ASP A 29 4.25 -8.58 9.72
C ASP A 29 3.40 -7.45 10.35
N LYS A 30 4.04 -6.55 11.11
CA LYS A 30 3.37 -5.37 11.69
C LYS A 30 2.91 -4.41 10.60
N ILE A 31 3.76 -4.19 9.60
CA ILE A 31 3.49 -3.35 8.44
C ILE A 31 2.35 -3.93 7.60
N GLU A 32 2.39 -5.22 7.26
CA GLU A 32 1.34 -5.86 6.45
C GLU A 32 -0.02 -5.82 7.16
N ARG A 33 -0.05 -6.10 8.47
CA ARG A 33 -1.28 -6.01 9.28
C ARG A 33 -1.85 -4.60 9.31
N TYR A 34 -0.99 -3.58 9.40
CA TYR A 34 -1.43 -2.20 9.35
C TYR A 34 -2.00 -1.85 7.96
N ILE A 35 -1.28 -2.18 6.89
CA ILE A 35 -1.70 -1.91 5.52
C ILE A 35 -3.02 -2.60 5.21
N SER A 36 -3.18 -3.87 5.61
CA SER A 36 -4.41 -4.65 5.40
C SER A 36 -5.64 -4.07 6.11
N GLY A 37 -5.48 -3.19 7.11
CA GLY A 37 -6.57 -2.50 7.80
C GLY A 37 -6.97 -1.16 7.17
N LEU A 38 -6.24 -0.71 6.14
CA LEU A 38 -6.51 0.58 5.49
C LEU A 38 -7.63 0.47 4.44
N PRO A 39 -8.37 1.56 4.20
CA PRO A 39 -9.31 1.62 3.07
C PRO A 39 -8.61 1.31 1.75
N ASP A 40 -9.30 0.62 0.83
CA ASP A 40 -8.75 0.21 -0.48
C ASP A 40 -8.08 1.35 -1.26
N MET A 41 -8.61 2.57 -1.12
CA MET A 41 -8.07 3.79 -1.73
C MET A 41 -6.65 4.15 -1.25
N ILE A 42 -6.27 3.72 -0.05
CA ILE A 42 -5.00 4.01 0.60
C ILE A 42 -4.12 2.76 0.57
N HIS A 43 -4.72 1.58 0.78
CA HIS A 43 -4.07 0.27 0.75
C HIS A 43 -3.21 0.09 -0.49
N GLY A 44 -3.77 0.35 -1.69
CA GLY A 44 -3.02 0.21 -2.94
C GLY A 44 -1.79 1.12 -3.03
N SER A 45 -1.91 2.34 -2.52
CA SER A 45 -0.84 3.35 -2.55
C SER A 45 0.26 3.05 -1.52
N VAL A 46 -0.11 2.68 -0.29
CA VAL A 46 0.86 2.33 0.75
C VAL A 46 1.59 1.03 0.42
N MET A 47 0.88 0.02 -0.08
CA MET A 47 1.49 -1.24 -0.53
C MET A 47 2.45 -1.04 -1.71
N ALA A 48 2.20 -0.01 -2.55
CA ALA A 48 3.09 0.35 -3.66
C ALA A 48 4.40 1.00 -3.18
N SER A 49 4.37 1.75 -2.07
CA SER A 49 5.55 2.40 -1.49
C SER A 49 6.49 1.43 -0.76
N LYS A 50 6.08 0.17 -0.53
CA LYS A 50 6.89 -0.88 0.12
C LYS A 50 7.61 -0.41 1.40
N PRO A 51 6.87 0.14 2.37
CA PRO A 51 7.45 0.68 3.60
C PRO A 51 8.36 -0.35 4.29
N LYS A 52 9.46 0.10 4.89
CA LYS A 52 10.39 -0.78 5.60
C LYS A 52 10.17 -0.77 7.09
N THR A 53 9.59 0.33 7.60
CA THR A 53 9.29 0.52 9.02
C THR A 53 7.82 0.90 9.24
N MET A 54 7.34 0.73 10.46
CA MET A 54 6.01 1.22 10.85
C MET A 54 5.86 2.74 10.72
N GLN A 55 6.93 3.51 10.94
CA GLN A 55 6.90 4.96 10.77
C GLN A 55 6.65 5.33 9.32
N ASP A 56 7.30 4.68 8.36
CA ASP A 56 7.07 4.90 6.93
C ASP A 56 5.59 4.69 6.59
N VAL A 57 4.97 3.63 7.14
CA VAL A 57 3.55 3.33 6.92
C VAL A 57 2.68 4.46 7.45
N ILE A 58 2.93 4.92 8.68
CA ILE A 58 2.15 5.98 9.33
C ILE A 58 2.27 7.28 8.53
N GLU A 59 3.49 7.69 8.18
CA GLU A 59 3.78 8.89 7.40
C GLU A 59 3.06 8.86 6.04
N LEU A 60 3.20 7.75 5.30
CA LEU A 60 2.52 7.55 4.02
C LEU A 60 1.00 7.62 4.13
N THR A 61 0.44 7.07 5.22
CA THR A 61 -1.00 7.07 5.46
C THR A 61 -1.49 8.49 5.75
N THR A 62 -0.76 9.25 6.58
CA THR A 62 -1.09 10.64 6.92
C THR A 62 -0.95 11.56 5.73
N GLU A 63 0.12 11.44 4.94
CA GLU A 63 0.29 12.21 3.71
C GLU A 63 -0.84 11.96 2.71
N LEU A 64 -1.27 10.70 2.55
CA LEU A 64 -2.38 10.35 1.66
C LEU A 64 -3.72 10.91 2.14
N MET A 65 -3.92 11.05 3.45
CA MET A 65 -5.11 11.68 4.02
C MET A 65 -5.07 13.21 3.87
N ASP A 66 -3.94 13.84 4.20
CA ASP A 66 -3.76 15.29 4.10
C ASP A 66 -3.90 15.79 2.65
N LYS A 67 -3.34 15.03 1.69
CA LYS A 67 -3.50 15.34 0.28
C LYS A 67 -4.97 15.35 -0.17
N LYS A 68 -5.80 14.43 0.35
CA LYS A 68 -7.25 14.42 0.07
C LYS A 68 -7.98 15.58 0.74
N ILE A 69 -7.57 15.98 1.95
CA ILE A 69 -8.14 17.12 2.66
C ILE A 69 -7.79 18.43 1.95
N SER A 70 -6.53 18.59 1.53
CA SER A 70 -6.05 19.75 0.76
C SER A 70 -6.81 19.92 -0.56
N THR A 71 -7.07 18.84 -1.30
CA THR A 71 -7.86 18.93 -2.55
C THR A 71 -9.33 19.30 -2.31
N PHE A 72 -9.87 19.02 -1.12
CA PHE A 72 -11.23 19.45 -0.77
C PHE A 72 -11.26 20.92 -0.31
N ALA A 73 -10.23 21.35 0.43
CA ALA A 73 -10.10 22.73 0.90
C ALA A 73 -9.95 23.74 -0.25
N GLU A 74 -9.18 23.41 -1.30
CA GLU A 74 -9.06 24.28 -2.48
C GLU A 74 -10.39 24.48 -3.22
N ARG A 75 -11.24 23.45 -3.29
CA ARG A 75 -12.57 23.55 -3.92
C ARG A 75 -13.58 24.34 -3.09
N GLN A 76 -13.37 24.50 -1.78
CA GLN A 76 -14.22 25.35 -0.94
C GLN A 76 -13.77 26.82 -0.92
N ALA A 77 -12.52 27.11 -1.29
CA ALA A 77 -11.99 28.47 -1.31
C ALA A 77 -12.37 29.28 -2.58
N GLU A 78 -12.91 28.62 -3.61
CA GLU A 78 -13.36 29.26 -4.85
C GLU A 78 -14.86 29.61 -4.89
N ASN A 79 -15.59 29.57 -3.75
CA ASN A 79 -17.00 29.95 -3.68
C ASN A 79 -17.27 31.21 -2.84
#